data_AF-A0A6I1NMB0-F1
#
_entry.id   AF-A0A6I1NMB0-F1
#
_cell.length_a   1.000
_cell.length_b   1.000
_cell.length_c   1.000
_cell.angle_alpha   90.00
_cell.angle_beta   90.00
_cell.angle_gamma   90.00
#
_symmetry.space_group_name_H-M   'P 1'
#
loop_
_entity.id
_entity.type
_entity.pdbx_description
1 polymer ?
#
loop_
_entity_poly.entity_id
_entity_poly.type
_entity_poly.pdbx_seq_one_letter_code
_entity_poly.pdbx_strand_id
1 'polypeptide(L)'
;MKRKARMVARVSSKTATQPEPGWKFEPDRMIRIPDCQSIIDVLCRIKHGGPEWVQRHVTLWFPGPSNAWVLVYSLQDARAPYFDFMYTRKERPQETLSTLLRKYPKCTVIDWSPGRLACISTLGVDVETLAEIIRHVAEIAWDERTTVIDASYEEMGSA
;
A
#
# COMPACT_ATOMS: atom_id res chain seq x y z
N MET A 1 13.18 23.86 59.64
CA MET A 1 12.80 22.49 59.21
C MET A 1 11.51 22.53 58.40
N LYS A 2 11.56 22.03 57.14
CA LYS A 2 10.51 21.27 56.41
C LYS A 2 9.21 22.01 56.02
N ARG A 3 8.62 21.91 54.82
CA ARG A 3 8.91 21.22 53.53
C ARG A 3 8.05 21.92 52.45
N LYS A 4 8.58 21.95 51.21
CA LYS A 4 7.89 22.34 49.96
C LYS A 4 6.63 21.48 49.73
N ALA A 5 5.54 22.10 49.28
CA ALA A 5 4.44 21.42 48.58
C ALA A 5 4.32 22.04 47.18
N ARG A 6 4.99 21.40 46.22
CA ARG A 6 4.96 21.70 44.80
C ARG A 6 3.75 20.92 44.26
N MET A 7 2.66 21.60 43.92
CA MET A 7 1.50 20.96 43.31
C MET A 7 1.87 20.60 41.86
N VAL A 8 2.12 19.32 41.62
CA VAL A 8 2.42 18.77 40.30
C VAL A 8 1.10 18.62 39.56
N ALA A 9 0.92 19.39 38.49
CA ALA A 9 -0.13 19.14 37.51
C ALA A 9 0.11 17.74 36.93
N ARG A 10 -0.77 16.81 37.28
CA ARG A 10 -0.76 15.45 36.76
C ARG A 10 -1.36 15.52 35.35
N VAL A 11 -0.52 15.78 34.36
CA VAL A 11 -0.87 15.56 32.95
C VAL A 11 -1.18 14.08 32.82
N SER A 12 -2.47 13.76 32.68
CA SER A 12 -2.88 12.43 32.23
C SER A 12 -2.37 12.31 30.80
N SER A 13 -1.24 11.63 30.65
CA SER A 13 -0.82 11.06 29.38
C SER A 13 -1.89 10.06 28.98
N LYS A 14 -2.90 10.52 28.24
CA LYS A 14 -3.60 9.66 27.29
C LYS A 14 -2.51 9.17 26.35
N THR A 15 -2.04 7.95 26.55
CA THR A 15 -1.47 7.16 25.48
C THR A 15 -2.48 7.24 24.35
N ALA A 16 -2.19 8.09 23.35
CA ALA A 16 -2.88 8.03 22.09
C ALA A 16 -2.57 6.63 21.57
N THR A 17 -3.52 5.71 21.74
CA THR A 17 -3.56 4.46 21.02
C THR A 17 -3.35 4.86 19.56
N GLN A 18 -2.22 4.49 18.97
CA GLN A 18 -2.03 4.72 17.55
C GLN A 18 -3.25 4.08 16.87
N PRO A 19 -3.96 4.80 15.98
CA PRO A 19 -5.02 4.17 15.19
C PRO A 19 -4.39 2.95 14.53
N GLU A 20 -5.07 1.79 14.60
CA GLU A 20 -4.58 0.58 13.95
C GLU A 20 -4.19 0.94 12.51
N PRO A 21 -2.91 0.80 12.13
CA PRO A 21 -2.46 1.18 10.81
C PRO A 21 -2.84 0.05 9.86
N GLY A 22 -4.12 -0.01 9.52
CA GLY A 22 -4.64 -0.96 8.56
C GLY A 22 -5.86 -0.33 7.92
N TRP A 23 -5.70 0.12 6.67
CA TRP A 23 -6.86 0.13 5.79
C TRP A 23 -7.45 -1.28 5.81
N LYS A 24 -8.76 -1.38 6.00
CA LYS A 24 -9.50 -2.64 6.00
C LYS A 24 -10.51 -2.58 4.86
N PHE A 25 -10.89 -3.74 4.35
CA PHE A 25 -11.96 -3.81 3.36
C PHE A 25 -13.28 -3.35 3.98
N GLU A 26 -13.89 -2.32 3.42
CA GLU A 26 -15.18 -1.77 3.85
C GLU A 26 -16.27 -2.19 2.85
N PRO A 27 -17.13 -3.19 3.17
CA PRO A 27 -18.10 -3.73 2.21
C PRO A 27 -19.14 -2.69 1.75
N ASP A 28 -19.38 -1.66 2.54
CA ASP A 28 -20.33 -0.58 2.21
C ASP A 28 -19.77 0.43 1.21
N ARG A 29 -18.46 0.38 0.92
CA ARG A 29 -17.76 1.35 0.07
C ARG A 29 -16.87 0.73 -0.99
N MET A 30 -16.49 -0.53 -0.81
CA MET A 30 -15.55 -1.23 -1.67
C MET A 30 -16.22 -2.40 -2.36
N ILE A 31 -16.03 -2.47 -3.68
CA ILE A 31 -16.51 -3.56 -4.52
C ILE A 31 -15.34 -4.50 -4.80
N ARG A 32 -15.52 -5.80 -4.51
CA ARG A 32 -14.54 -6.84 -4.84
C ARG A 32 -14.47 -7.01 -6.35
N ILE A 33 -13.26 -7.24 -6.87
CA ILE A 33 -13.06 -7.61 -8.27
C ILE A 33 -13.17 -9.14 -8.35
N PRO A 34 -14.24 -9.71 -8.92
CA PRO A 34 -14.43 -11.16 -8.98
C PRO A 34 -13.43 -11.80 -9.96
N ASP A 35 -13.13 -13.09 -9.76
CA ASP A 35 -12.36 -13.92 -10.70
C ASP A 35 -10.91 -13.46 -10.97
N CYS A 36 -10.36 -12.58 -10.12
CA CYS A 36 -8.93 -12.27 -10.12
C CYS A 36 -8.26 -12.99 -8.95
N GLN A 37 -7.34 -13.91 -9.24
CA GLN A 37 -6.66 -14.72 -8.23
C GLN A 37 -5.16 -14.43 -8.15
N SER A 38 -4.65 -13.52 -8.99
CA SER A 38 -3.26 -13.10 -8.98
C SER A 38 -3.12 -11.60 -9.21
N ILE A 39 -1.97 -11.04 -8.84
CA ILE A 39 -1.64 -9.64 -9.12
C ILE A 39 -1.71 -9.38 -10.64
N ILE A 40 -1.22 -10.30 -11.46
CA ILE A 40 -1.24 -10.15 -12.92
C ILE A 40 -2.68 -10.03 -13.44
N ASP A 41 -3.61 -10.87 -12.98
CA ASP A 41 -5.02 -10.81 -13.42
C ASP A 41 -5.63 -9.43 -13.14
N VAL A 42 -5.37 -8.90 -11.95
CA VAL A 42 -5.88 -7.58 -11.55
C VAL A 42 -5.25 -6.48 -12.39
N LEU A 43 -3.92 -6.48 -12.55
CA LEU A 43 -3.20 -5.47 -13.33
C LEU A 43 -3.60 -5.51 -14.83
N CYS A 44 -3.81 -6.69 -15.39
CA CYS A 44 -4.33 -6.86 -16.75
C CYS A 44 -5.74 -6.28 -16.87
N ARG A 45 -6.61 -6.54 -15.88
CA ARG A 45 -7.99 -6.04 -15.87
C ARG A 45 -8.05 -4.51 -15.81
N ILE A 46 -7.23 -3.87 -14.99
CA ILE A 46 -7.21 -2.40 -14.91
C ILE A 46 -6.56 -1.76 -16.15
N LYS A 47 -5.56 -2.40 -16.75
CA LYS A 47 -4.86 -1.88 -17.93
C LYS A 47 -5.68 -2.00 -19.21
N HIS A 48 -6.37 -3.13 -19.38
CA HIS A 48 -7.08 -3.49 -20.60
C HIS A 48 -8.61 -3.48 -20.46
N GLY A 49 -9.12 -3.16 -19.28
CA GLY A 49 -10.55 -3.03 -19.01
C GLY A 49 -11.15 -1.75 -19.60
N GLY A 50 -12.39 -1.46 -19.23
CA GLY A 50 -13.13 -0.32 -19.75
C GLY A 50 -12.68 1.04 -19.17
N PRO A 51 -13.33 2.13 -19.63
CA PRO A 51 -12.98 3.50 -19.22
C PRO A 51 -13.21 3.77 -17.72
N GLU A 52 -13.96 2.92 -17.03
CA GLU A 52 -14.17 3.03 -15.58
C GLU A 52 -12.86 2.98 -14.78
N TRP A 53 -11.83 2.30 -15.30
CA TRP A 53 -10.54 2.16 -14.60
C TRP A 53 -9.67 3.42 -14.67
N VAL A 54 -9.99 4.38 -15.54
CA VAL A 54 -9.27 5.67 -15.63
C VAL A 54 -9.33 6.44 -14.32
N GLN A 55 -10.44 6.34 -13.60
CA GLN A 55 -10.71 7.14 -12.41
C GLN A 55 -10.74 6.31 -11.11
N ARG A 56 -10.52 4.99 -11.20
CA ARG A 56 -10.53 4.09 -10.05
C ARG A 56 -9.11 3.74 -9.63
N HIS A 57 -8.93 3.62 -8.32
CA HIS A 57 -7.78 2.95 -7.73
C HIS A 57 -8.22 1.56 -7.25
N VAL A 58 -7.30 0.59 -7.33
CA VAL A 58 -7.54 -0.79 -6.92
C VAL A 58 -6.64 -1.13 -5.74
N THR A 59 -7.24 -1.58 -4.66
CA THR A 59 -6.52 -2.12 -3.51
C THR A 59 -6.34 -3.62 -3.69
N LEU A 60 -5.10 -4.06 -3.75
CA LEU A 60 -4.68 -5.46 -3.64
C LEU A 60 -4.50 -5.77 -2.16
N TRP A 61 -5.13 -6.84 -1.69
CA TRP A 61 -5.10 -7.29 -0.31
C TRP A 61 -4.30 -8.58 -0.20
N PHE A 62 -3.33 -8.58 0.70
CA PHE A 62 -2.48 -9.71 0.99
C PHE A 62 -2.96 -10.39 2.29
N PRO A 63 -3.34 -11.68 2.25
CA PRO A 63 -4.04 -12.36 3.35
C PRO A 63 -3.15 -12.71 4.56
N GLY A 64 -1.89 -12.26 4.58
CA GLY A 64 -0.97 -12.48 5.69
C GLY A 64 -1.39 -11.81 7.00
N PRO A 65 -0.67 -12.10 8.10
CA PRO A 65 -1.04 -11.65 9.46
C PRO A 65 -1.05 -10.12 9.63
N SER A 66 -0.41 -9.40 8.71
CA SER A 66 -0.31 -7.95 8.69
C SER A 66 -1.50 -7.26 8.00
N ASN A 67 -2.41 -8.00 7.35
CA ASN A 67 -3.46 -7.45 6.46
C ASN A 67 -2.88 -6.42 5.48
N ALA A 68 -1.76 -6.78 4.85
CA ALA A 68 -1.04 -5.86 3.99
C ALA A 68 -1.81 -5.52 2.73
N TRP A 69 -1.54 -4.32 2.20
CA TRP A 69 -2.22 -3.81 1.03
C TRP A 69 -1.31 -3.02 0.11
N VAL A 70 -1.67 -3.03 -1.17
CA VAL A 70 -1.09 -2.19 -2.22
C VAL A 70 -2.23 -1.46 -2.94
N LEU A 71 -2.11 -0.16 -3.10
CA LEU A 71 -3.04 0.68 -3.84
C LEU A 71 -2.46 0.97 -5.23
N VAL A 72 -3.07 0.39 -6.25
CA VAL A 72 -2.66 0.55 -7.65
C VAL A 72 -3.57 1.57 -8.33
N TYR A 73 -2.98 2.59 -8.94
CA TYR A 73 -3.68 3.61 -9.69
C TYR A 73 -3.90 3.17 -11.15
N SER A 74 -4.68 3.94 -11.91
CA SER A 74 -4.94 3.66 -13.32
C SER A 74 -3.64 3.38 -14.10
N LEU A 75 -3.64 2.28 -14.85
CA LEU A 75 -2.54 1.90 -15.75
C LEU A 75 -2.80 2.31 -17.20
N GLN A 76 -3.99 2.83 -17.51
CA GLN A 76 -4.34 3.26 -18.86
C GLN A 76 -3.50 4.49 -19.21
N ASP A 77 -2.74 4.38 -20.31
CA ASP A 77 -1.80 5.41 -20.81
C ASP A 77 -0.68 5.84 -19.84
N ALA A 78 -0.50 5.11 -18.73
CA ALA A 78 0.50 5.43 -17.72
C ALA A 78 1.91 5.11 -18.21
N ARG A 79 2.72 6.15 -18.43
CA ARG A 79 4.16 6.00 -18.77
C ARG A 79 5.03 5.64 -17.56
N ALA A 80 4.59 6.03 -16.37
CA ALA A 80 5.28 5.80 -15.12
C ALA A 80 4.28 5.38 -14.03
N PRO A 81 3.68 4.18 -14.12
CA PRO A 81 2.75 3.70 -13.11
C PRO A 81 3.37 3.75 -11.72
N TYR A 82 2.56 4.14 -10.75
CA TYR A 82 2.94 4.19 -9.35
C TYR A 82 1.90 3.46 -8.50
N PHE A 83 2.32 3.05 -7.31
CA PHE A 83 1.44 2.41 -6.34
C PHE A 83 1.88 2.79 -4.93
N ASP A 84 0.90 2.93 -4.04
CA ASP A 84 1.16 3.03 -2.61
C ASP A 84 1.12 1.64 -1.99
N PHE A 85 1.85 1.44 -0.91
CA PHE A 85 1.79 0.20 -0.16
C PHE A 85 1.94 0.48 1.33
N MET A 86 1.32 -0.39 2.13
CA MET A 86 1.45 -0.33 3.58
C MET A 86 2.92 -0.44 4.00
N TYR A 87 3.42 0.52 4.77
CA TYR A 87 4.81 0.53 5.20
C TYR A 87 4.91 0.87 6.68
N THR A 88 5.02 -0.17 7.50
CA THR A 88 4.96 -0.07 8.97
C THR A 88 6.33 0.19 9.62
N ARG A 89 7.41 0.19 8.84
CA ARG A 89 8.77 0.42 9.31
C ARG A 89 9.06 1.91 9.50
N LYS A 90 10.04 2.22 10.37
CA LYS A 90 10.47 3.61 10.65
C LYS A 90 11.66 4.03 9.80
N GLU A 91 12.43 3.04 9.36
CA GLU A 91 13.56 3.19 8.46
C GLU A 91 13.10 3.73 7.11
N ARG A 92 14.03 4.27 6.33
CA ARG A 92 13.72 4.75 4.98
C ARG A 92 13.39 3.56 4.06
N PRO A 93 12.35 3.63 3.21
CA PRO A 93 12.04 2.58 2.26
C PRO A 93 13.20 2.28 1.32
N GLN A 94 14.04 3.27 0.99
CA GLN A 94 15.24 3.08 0.16
C GLN A 94 16.25 2.10 0.78
N GLU A 95 16.36 2.07 2.11
CA GLU A 95 17.23 1.15 2.83
C GLU A 95 16.60 -0.24 2.89
N THR A 96 15.32 -0.30 3.28
CA THR A 96 14.57 -1.56 3.39
C THR A 96 14.45 -2.27 2.03
N LEU A 97 14.15 -1.53 0.97
CA LEU A 97 13.94 -2.03 -0.38
C LEU A 97 15.21 -1.97 -1.24
N SER A 98 16.39 -1.79 -0.65
CA SER A 98 17.65 -1.60 -1.39
C SER A 98 17.93 -2.70 -2.40
N THR A 99 17.64 -3.97 -2.06
CA THR A 99 17.77 -5.11 -2.99
C THR A 99 16.79 -5.00 -4.17
N LEU A 100 15.55 -4.60 -3.92
CA LEU A 100 14.53 -4.41 -4.95
C LEU A 100 14.92 -3.26 -5.88
N LEU A 101 15.33 -2.11 -5.34
CA LEU A 101 15.72 -0.95 -6.13
C LEU A 101 16.97 -1.21 -6.97
N ARG A 102 17.87 -2.07 -6.49
CA ARG A 102 19.02 -2.55 -7.29
C ARG A 102 18.57 -3.49 -8.42
N LYS A 103 17.62 -4.39 -8.16
CA LYS A 103 17.08 -5.32 -9.16
C LYS A 103 16.27 -4.61 -10.23
N TYR A 104 15.54 -3.56 -9.86
CA TYR A 104 14.66 -2.78 -10.73
C TYR A 104 15.09 -1.31 -10.73
N PRO A 105 16.12 -0.92 -11.50
CA PRO A 105 16.68 0.44 -11.48
C PRO A 105 15.73 1.52 -12.00
N LYS A 106 14.62 1.14 -12.64
CA LYS A 106 13.54 2.05 -13.06
C LYS A 106 12.49 2.30 -11.97
N CYS A 107 12.64 1.67 -10.80
CA CYS A 107 11.82 1.92 -9.62
C CYS A 107 12.41 3.05 -8.80
N THR A 108 11.55 3.97 -8.38
CA THR A 108 11.93 5.09 -7.51
C THR A 108 10.90 5.21 -6.39
N VAL A 109 11.36 5.30 -5.14
CA VAL A 109 10.50 5.69 -4.02
C VAL A 109 10.26 7.20 -4.14
N ILE A 110 9.00 7.60 -4.36
CA ILE A 110 8.64 9.00 -4.63
C ILE A 110 7.98 9.70 -3.45
N ASP A 111 7.39 8.97 -2.51
CA ASP A 111 6.82 9.49 -1.27
C ASP A 111 6.80 8.40 -0.19
N TRP A 112 6.79 8.79 1.08
CA TRP A 112 6.55 7.88 2.21
C TRP A 112 6.25 8.60 3.53
N SER A 113 5.59 7.89 4.42
CA SER A 113 5.30 8.32 5.78
C SER A 113 5.73 7.21 6.76
N PRO A 114 6.64 7.51 7.72
CA PRO A 114 7.14 6.51 8.66
C PRO A 114 6.03 5.79 9.42
N GLY A 115 6.03 4.46 9.39
CA GLY A 115 5.03 3.65 10.07
C GLY A 115 3.63 3.65 9.44
N ARG A 116 3.46 4.22 8.24
CA ARG A 116 2.17 4.30 7.55
C ARG A 116 2.21 3.69 6.14
N LEU A 117 2.87 4.35 5.20
CA LEU A 117 2.87 3.94 3.79
C LEU A 117 4.11 4.45 3.05
N ALA A 118 4.39 3.86 1.89
CA ALA A 118 5.36 4.35 0.94
C ALA A 118 4.83 4.22 -0.49
N CYS A 119 5.36 5.03 -1.40
CA CYS A 119 4.93 5.12 -2.79
C CYS A 119 6.12 4.84 -3.72
N ILE A 120 5.93 3.94 -4.68
CA ILE A 120 6.92 3.61 -5.70
C ILE A 120 6.36 3.97 -7.07
N SER A 121 7.14 4.71 -7.87
CA SER A 121 6.92 4.87 -9.30
C SER A 121 7.84 3.94 -10.08
N THR A 122 7.33 3.43 -11.21
CA THR A 122 8.00 2.46 -12.07
C THR A 122 7.96 2.96 -13.52
N LEU A 123 9.09 3.40 -14.06
CA LEU A 123 9.13 4.02 -15.38
C LEU A 123 9.19 2.97 -16.50
N GLY A 124 8.22 3.01 -17.43
CA GLY A 124 8.25 2.18 -18.64
C GLY A 124 8.37 0.68 -18.38
N VAL A 125 7.68 0.18 -17.35
CA VAL A 125 7.53 -1.24 -17.03
C VAL A 125 6.24 -1.79 -17.62
N ASP A 126 6.24 -3.06 -18.04
CA ASP A 126 5.02 -3.77 -18.42
C ASP A 126 4.26 -4.30 -17.19
N VAL A 127 3.13 -4.97 -17.44
CA VAL A 127 2.24 -5.47 -16.38
C VAL A 127 2.91 -6.58 -15.57
N GLU A 128 3.61 -7.46 -16.27
CA GLU A 128 4.30 -8.61 -15.72
C GLU A 128 5.41 -8.16 -14.77
N THR A 129 6.23 -7.20 -15.21
CA THR A 129 7.28 -6.60 -14.39
C THR A 129 6.69 -5.84 -13.21
N LEU A 130 5.60 -5.08 -13.41
CA LEU A 130 4.91 -4.39 -12.31
C LEU A 130 4.39 -5.40 -11.27
N ALA A 131 3.80 -6.52 -11.70
CA ALA A 131 3.35 -7.58 -10.81
C ALA A 131 4.49 -8.23 -10.04
N GLU A 132 5.66 -8.42 -10.66
CA GLU A 132 6.85 -8.91 -9.97
C GLU A 132 7.40 -7.91 -8.96
N ILE A 133 7.40 -6.62 -9.28
CA ILE A 133 7.82 -5.56 -8.36
C ILE A 133 6.91 -5.56 -7.13
N ILE A 134 5.59 -5.59 -7.32
CA ILE A 134 4.61 -5.66 -6.22
C ILE A 134 4.83 -6.91 -5.36
N ARG A 135 5.10 -8.07 -5.97
CA ARG A 135 5.43 -9.32 -5.23
C ARG A 135 6.70 -9.17 -4.38
N HIS A 136 7.77 -8.60 -4.93
CA HIS A 136 9.00 -8.39 -4.16
C HIS A 136 8.83 -7.34 -3.06
N VAL A 137 8.00 -6.31 -3.27
CA VAL A 137 7.61 -5.39 -2.19
C VAL A 137 6.94 -6.17 -1.07
N ALA A 138 5.98 -7.04 -1.40
CA ALA A 138 5.26 -7.83 -0.40
C ALA A 138 6.20 -8.73 0.41
N GLU A 139 7.13 -9.40 -0.27
CA GLU A 139 8.12 -10.25 0.37
C GLU A 139 9.07 -9.45 1.28
N ILE A 140 9.61 -8.32 0.83
CA ILE A 140 10.59 -7.56 1.62
C ILE A 140 9.91 -6.77 2.75
N ALA A 141 8.77 -6.15 2.47
CA ALA A 141 8.09 -5.28 3.42
C ALA A 141 7.36 -6.07 4.50
N TRP A 142 6.76 -7.21 4.14
CA TRP A 142 5.82 -7.94 4.99
C TRP A 142 6.16 -9.43 5.18
N ASP A 143 7.25 -9.94 4.60
CA ASP A 143 7.57 -11.38 4.54
C ASP A 143 6.45 -12.22 3.92
N GLU A 144 5.71 -11.60 2.98
CA GLU A 144 4.55 -12.22 2.33
C GLU A 144 4.94 -12.78 0.95
N ARG A 145 4.68 -14.07 0.75
CA ARG A 145 5.01 -14.81 -0.49
C ARG A 145 3.79 -15.42 -1.17
N THR A 146 2.60 -15.11 -0.68
CA THR A 146 1.35 -15.62 -1.22
C THR A 146 1.15 -15.15 -2.66
N THR A 147 0.70 -16.06 -3.51
CA THR A 147 0.39 -15.81 -4.93
C THR A 147 -1.07 -15.38 -5.13
N VAL A 148 -1.95 -15.81 -4.23
CA VAL A 148 -3.37 -15.47 -4.17
C VAL A 148 -3.56 -14.16 -3.42
N ILE A 149 -4.24 -13.22 -4.06
CA ILE A 149 -4.61 -11.94 -3.47
C ILE A 149 -6.10 -11.71 -3.68
N ASP A 150 -6.71 -10.94 -2.78
CA ASP A 150 -8.01 -10.33 -3.09
C ASP A 150 -7.80 -8.94 -3.69
N ALA A 151 -8.76 -8.46 -4.47
CA ALA A 151 -8.74 -7.10 -4.97
C ALA A 151 -10.10 -6.40 -4.80
N SER A 152 -10.06 -5.10 -4.55
CA SER A 152 -11.26 -4.26 -4.50
C SER A 152 -10.99 -2.85 -5.02
N TYR A 153 -12.04 -2.12 -5.37
CA TYR A 153 -11.98 -0.69 -5.66
C TYR A 153 -13.09 0.03 -4.91
N GLU A 154 -12.90 1.31 -4.61
CA GLU A 154 -13.95 2.13 -4.03
C GLU A 154 -15.01 2.50 -5.08
N GLU A 155 -16.28 2.35 -4.72
CA GLU A 155 -17.37 2.89 -5.51
C GLU A 155 -17.36 4.41 -5.34
N MET A 156 -16.85 5.13 -6.34
CA MET A 156 -16.99 6.58 -6.35
C MET A 156 -18.48 6.90 -6.44
N GLY A 157 -19.06 7.43 -5.36
CA GLY A 157 -20.39 7.99 -5.39
C GLY A 157 -20.48 8.98 -6.54
N SER A 158 -21.50 8.85 -7.38
CA SER A 158 -21.83 9.86 -8.38
C SER A 158 -21.99 11.19 -7.66
N ALA A 159 -21.03 12.10 -7.85
CA ALA A 159 -21.14 13.48 -7.39
C ALA A 159 -22.28 14.19 -8.13
#